data_AF-A0A0A1VFD7-F1
#
_entry.id   AF-A0A0A1VFD7-F1
#
_cell.length_a   1.000
_cell.length_b   1.000
_cell.length_c   1.000
_cell.angle_alpha   90.00
_cell.angle_beta   90.00
_cell.angle_gamma   90.00
#
_symmetry.space_group_name_H-M   'P 1'
#
loop_
_entity.id
_entity.type
_entity.pdbx_description
1 polymer ?
#
loop_
_entity_poly.entity_id
_entity_poly.type
_entity_poly.pdbx_seq_one_letter_code
_entity_poly.pdbx_strand_id
1 'polypeptide(L)'
;MPLPALSMPCRRWAVVLTAAFALPAGAAGNAAAPAQPALGLSADGTLVVDHRARLAWPRCVEGMRWNGSTCTGMAQLFTYGEAQARAKALGKADGVRWRLPRVNELRRLVDRSARPPTMDARLFPAAPRDWHWTGTASVNAAAVNPYAYGNVVRGGEGESQLSVQQGWAVDMSTGEARGDVGRATRMAVRLVRPAP
;
A
#
# COMPACT_ATOMS: atom_id res chain seq x y z
N MET A 1 -67.20 -20.05 -56.95
CA MET A 1 -66.97 -20.84 -58.17
C MET A 1 -66.99 -19.87 -59.35
N PRO A 2 -66.16 -20.01 -60.40
CA PRO A 2 -65.30 -21.16 -60.74
C PRO A 2 -63.78 -20.89 -60.76
N LEU A 3 -63.01 -21.97 -60.90
CA LEU A 3 -61.62 -22.08 -61.40
C LEU A 3 -61.69 -22.50 -62.89
N PRO A 4 -60.67 -22.36 -63.78
CA PRO A 4 -59.29 -22.88 -63.64
C PRO A 4 -58.23 -21.87 -64.17
N ALA A 5 -56.96 -22.17 -64.50
CA ALA A 5 -56.20 -23.43 -64.66
C ALA A 5 -54.69 -23.25 -64.33
N LEU A 6 -53.87 -24.28 -64.59
CA LEU A 6 -52.41 -24.19 -64.66
C LEU A 6 -51.91 -24.44 -66.09
N SER A 7 -50.75 -23.87 -66.43
CA SER A 7 -49.79 -24.52 -67.34
C SER A 7 -48.34 -24.28 -66.87
N MET A 8 -47.56 -25.35 -66.79
CA MET A 8 -46.10 -25.30 -66.65
C MET A 8 -45.45 -25.26 -68.05
N PRO A 9 -44.15 -24.93 -68.18
CA PRO A 9 -43.21 -26.04 -68.37
C PRO A 9 -41.79 -25.88 -67.79
N CYS A 10 -41.12 -27.02 -67.71
CA CYS A 10 -39.66 -27.24 -67.79
C CYS A 10 -38.71 -26.70 -66.70
N ARG A 11 -38.37 -27.63 -65.80
CA ARG A 11 -37.09 -27.71 -65.07
C ARG A 11 -35.89 -27.47 -66.01
N ARG A 12 -34.93 -26.63 -65.61
CA ARG A 12 -33.50 -26.90 -65.84
C ARG A 12 -32.73 -26.61 -64.56
N TRP A 13 -31.96 -27.61 -64.13
CA TRP A 13 -31.08 -27.49 -62.97
C TRP A 13 -29.82 -26.74 -63.39
N ALA A 14 -29.45 -25.71 -62.64
CA ALA A 14 -28.14 -25.07 -62.73
C ALA A 14 -27.52 -25.06 -61.34
N VAL A 15 -26.57 -25.97 -61.11
CA VAL A 15 -25.74 -26.01 -59.91
C VAL A 15 -24.83 -24.77 -59.95
N VAL A 16 -24.84 -23.96 -58.90
CA VAL A 16 -23.85 -22.90 -58.68
C VAL A 16 -23.27 -23.07 -57.29
N LEU A 17 -21.94 -23.01 -57.22
CA LEU A 17 -21.16 -23.45 -56.07
C LEU A 17 -21.43 -22.61 -54.82
N THR A 18 -21.63 -23.29 -53.68
CA THR A 18 -21.43 -22.67 -52.37
C THR A 18 -19.95 -22.39 -52.17
N ALA A 19 -19.54 -21.13 -52.37
CA ALA A 19 -18.21 -20.67 -51.99
C ALA A 19 -18.09 -20.76 -50.46
N ALA A 20 -17.37 -21.77 -49.98
CA ALA A 20 -17.08 -21.92 -48.55
C ALA A 20 -16.11 -20.81 -48.12
N PHE A 21 -16.66 -19.72 -47.57
CA PHE A 21 -15.88 -18.70 -46.89
C PHE A 21 -15.29 -19.29 -45.61
N ALA A 22 -14.08 -19.83 -45.72
CA ALA A 22 -13.27 -20.18 -44.56
C ALA A 22 -12.89 -18.87 -43.84
N LEU A 23 -13.57 -18.56 -42.74
CA LEU A 23 -13.14 -17.47 -41.86
C LEU A 23 -11.76 -17.83 -41.31
N PRO A 24 -10.74 -16.96 -41.44
CA PRO A 24 -9.50 -17.17 -40.72
C PRO A 24 -9.81 -17.10 -39.22
N ALA A 25 -9.45 -18.16 -38.50
CA ALA A 25 -9.47 -18.16 -37.04
C ALA A 25 -8.43 -17.15 -36.54
N GLY A 26 -8.84 -15.89 -36.40
CA GLY A 26 -8.02 -14.84 -35.84
C GLY A 26 -7.57 -15.25 -34.45
N ALA A 27 -6.26 -15.44 -34.27
CA ALA A 27 -5.69 -15.76 -32.98
C ALA A 27 -6.06 -14.64 -32.00
N ALA A 28 -6.94 -14.96 -31.04
CA ALA A 28 -7.22 -14.09 -29.91
C ALA A 28 -5.93 -14.01 -29.07
N GLY A 29 -5.07 -13.05 -29.41
CA GLY A 29 -3.93 -12.73 -28.57
C GLY A 29 -4.46 -12.40 -27.18
N ASN A 30 -3.96 -13.09 -26.16
CA ASN A 30 -4.31 -12.82 -24.76
C ASN A 30 -3.91 -11.37 -24.44
N ALA A 31 -4.85 -10.44 -24.61
CA ALA A 31 -4.75 -9.11 -24.06
C ALA A 31 -4.73 -9.27 -22.54
N ALA A 32 -3.52 -9.24 -21.97
CA ALA A 32 -3.35 -9.29 -20.53
C ALA A 32 -4.19 -8.16 -19.92
N ALA A 33 -5.16 -8.52 -19.10
CA ALA A 33 -6.02 -7.56 -18.44
C ALA A 33 -5.14 -6.51 -17.73
N PRO A 34 -5.50 -5.20 -17.80
CA PRO A 34 -4.66 -4.15 -17.27
C PRO A 34 -4.33 -4.45 -15.81
N ALA A 35 -3.03 -4.53 -15.50
CA ALA A 35 -2.56 -4.88 -14.17
C ALA A 35 -3.16 -3.90 -13.15
N GLN A 36 -3.93 -4.42 -12.20
CA GLN A 36 -4.62 -3.59 -11.20
C GLN A 36 -3.58 -2.70 -10.48
N PRO A 37 -3.90 -1.42 -10.24
CA PRO A 37 -2.97 -0.52 -9.57
C PRO A 37 -2.65 -1.08 -8.18
N ALA A 38 -1.36 -1.05 -7.80
CA ALA A 38 -0.91 -1.66 -6.55
C ALA A 38 -1.57 -1.04 -5.32
N LEU A 39 -1.89 0.25 -5.40
CA LEU A 39 -2.66 1.03 -4.44
C LEU A 39 -3.98 1.46 -5.08
N GLY A 40 -5.10 1.24 -4.39
CA GLY A 40 -6.43 1.69 -4.77
C GLY A 40 -7.15 2.40 -3.62
N LEU A 41 -8.34 2.95 -3.85
CA LEU A 41 -9.22 3.41 -2.77
C LEU A 41 -10.18 2.29 -2.36
N SER A 42 -10.55 2.25 -1.07
CA SER A 42 -11.69 1.45 -0.59
C SER A 42 -12.99 1.95 -1.19
N ALA A 43 -14.05 1.12 -1.19
CA ALA A 43 -15.38 1.46 -1.71
C ALA A 43 -15.92 2.79 -1.14
N ASP A 44 -15.72 3.03 0.16
CA ASP A 44 -16.17 4.25 0.85
C ASP A 44 -15.24 5.46 0.64
N GLY A 45 -14.15 5.31 -0.11
CA GLY A 45 -13.18 6.39 -0.40
C GLY A 45 -12.35 6.89 0.79
N THR A 46 -12.51 6.30 1.98
CA THR A 46 -11.87 6.71 3.25
C THR A 46 -10.48 6.12 3.48
N LEU A 47 -10.21 4.93 2.92
CA LEU A 47 -8.96 4.20 3.04
C LEU A 47 -8.26 4.03 1.69
N VAL A 48 -6.94 4.02 1.70
CA VAL A 48 -6.09 3.54 0.59
C VAL A 48 -5.72 2.08 0.86
N VAL A 49 -5.97 1.20 -0.11
CA VAL A 49 -5.73 -0.24 -0.02
C VAL A 49 -4.51 -0.62 -0.85
N ASP A 50 -3.50 -1.23 -0.23
CA ASP A 50 -2.41 -1.94 -0.92
C ASP A 50 -2.88 -3.36 -1.21
N HIS A 51 -3.24 -3.62 -2.46
CA HIS A 51 -3.74 -4.92 -2.90
C HIS A 51 -2.64 -6.01 -2.88
N ARG A 52 -1.37 -5.63 -3.00
CA ARG A 52 -0.22 -6.54 -2.96
C ARG A 52 0.17 -6.95 -1.55
N ALA A 53 0.07 -6.03 -0.59
CA ALA A 53 0.35 -6.28 0.81
C ALA A 53 -0.89 -6.72 1.64
N ARG A 54 -2.10 -6.59 1.08
CA ARG A 54 -3.40 -6.75 1.78
C ARG A 54 -3.50 -5.87 3.03
N LEU A 55 -3.04 -4.62 2.89
CA LEU A 55 -3.05 -3.60 3.95
C LEU A 55 -3.95 -2.43 3.55
N ALA A 56 -4.57 -1.78 4.53
CA ALA A 56 -5.31 -0.54 4.32
C ALA A 56 -4.84 0.56 5.27
N TRP A 57 -4.86 1.78 4.75
CA TRP A 57 -4.29 2.99 5.34
C TRP A 57 -5.34 4.10 5.35
N PRO A 58 -5.50 4.89 6.43
CA PRO A 58 -6.31 6.11 6.37
C PRO A 58 -5.73 7.06 5.32
N ARG A 59 -6.54 7.83 4.60
CA ARG A 59 -5.96 8.80 3.65
C ARG A 59 -5.12 9.87 4.36
N CYS A 60 -5.57 10.33 5.52
CA CYS A 60 -4.88 11.31 6.33
C CYS A 60 -3.88 10.69 7.32
N VAL A 61 -2.89 11.49 7.72
CA VAL A 61 -1.97 11.21 8.82
C VAL A 61 -2.66 11.50 10.15
N GLU A 62 -2.26 10.83 11.23
CA GLU A 62 -2.85 11.04 12.56
C GLU A 62 -2.84 12.52 12.97
N GLY A 63 -3.96 13.01 13.49
CA GLY A 63 -4.20 14.42 13.82
C GLY A 63 -4.91 15.23 12.72
N MET A 64 -4.77 14.85 11.46
CA MET A 64 -5.50 15.47 10.33
C MET A 64 -6.87 14.82 10.14
N ARG A 65 -7.79 15.50 9.46
CA ARG A 65 -9.14 14.99 9.16
C ARG A 65 -9.49 15.10 7.68
N TRP A 66 -10.15 14.08 7.15
CA TRP A 66 -10.71 14.08 5.80
C TRP A 66 -11.94 14.98 5.73
N ASN A 67 -12.03 15.86 4.74
CA ASN A 67 -13.20 16.75 4.53
C ASN A 67 -14.09 16.34 3.34
N GLY A 68 -13.81 15.21 2.69
CA GLY A 68 -14.46 14.79 1.44
C GLY A 68 -13.55 14.90 0.20
N SER A 69 -12.59 15.84 0.19
CA SER A 69 -11.69 16.08 -0.95
C SER A 69 -10.21 16.05 -0.61
N THR A 70 -9.82 16.52 0.59
CA THR A 70 -8.44 16.59 1.06
C THR A 70 -8.35 16.34 2.57
N CYS A 71 -7.12 16.11 3.05
CA CYS A 71 -6.81 16.18 4.48
C CYS A 71 -6.69 17.65 4.91
N THR A 72 -7.31 17.98 6.04
CA THR A 72 -7.32 19.31 6.66
C THR A 72 -6.84 19.25 8.11
N GLY A 73 -6.45 20.39 8.66
CA GLY A 73 -5.78 20.48 9.96
C GLY A 73 -4.26 20.24 9.85
N MET A 74 -3.61 20.06 10.99
CA MET A 74 -2.18 19.78 11.09
C MET A 74 -1.96 18.34 11.57
N ALA A 75 -0.91 17.69 11.06
CA ALA A 75 -0.52 16.37 11.56
C ALA A 75 -0.02 16.48 13.00
N GLN A 76 -0.46 15.56 13.86
CA GLN A 76 0.00 15.48 15.23
C GLN A 76 1.32 14.70 15.29
N LEU A 77 2.26 15.21 16.07
CA LEU A 77 3.57 14.59 16.26
C LEU A 77 3.61 13.81 17.58
N PHE A 78 3.93 12.52 17.46
CA PHE A 78 3.93 11.57 18.55
C PHE A 78 5.36 11.07 18.81
N THR A 79 5.71 10.87 20.08
CA THR A 79 6.78 9.93 20.46
C THR A 79 6.39 8.51 20.04
N TYR A 80 7.37 7.62 19.93
CA TYR A 80 7.09 6.23 19.56
C TYR A 80 6.12 5.54 20.56
N GLY A 81 6.23 5.86 21.85
CA GLY A 81 5.35 5.31 22.89
C GLY A 81 3.90 5.76 22.72
N GLU A 82 3.68 7.06 22.51
CA GLU A 82 2.35 7.61 22.22
C GLU A 82 1.80 7.05 20.89
N ALA A 83 2.63 6.89 19.86
CA ALA A 83 2.24 6.32 18.57
C ALA A 83 1.73 4.86 18.70
N GLN A 84 2.40 4.04 19.53
CA GLN A 84 1.92 2.70 19.87
C GLN A 84 0.62 2.71 20.68
N ALA A 85 0.48 3.65 21.63
CA ALA A 85 -0.74 3.81 22.42
C ALA A 85 -1.93 4.25 21.54
N ARG A 86 -1.71 5.19 20.62
CA ARG A 86 -2.68 5.68 19.63
C ARG A 86 -3.19 4.54 18.74
N ALA A 87 -2.30 3.68 18.24
CA ALA A 87 -2.68 2.50 17.46
C ALA A 87 -3.58 1.53 18.26
N LYS A 88 -3.24 1.27 19.53
CA LYS A 88 -4.05 0.42 20.42
C LYS A 88 -5.41 1.05 20.74
N ALA A 89 -5.48 2.37 20.93
CA ALA A 89 -6.70 3.09 21.23
C ALA A 89 -7.67 3.06 20.04
N LEU A 90 -7.19 3.39 18.83
CA LEU A 90 -7.99 3.30 17.60
C LEU A 90 -8.44 1.86 17.34
N GLY A 91 -7.58 0.86 17.61
CA GLY A 91 -7.95 -0.56 17.48
C GLY A 91 -9.05 -1.03 18.43
N LYS A 92 -9.18 -0.42 19.60
CA LYS A 92 -10.31 -0.67 20.51
C LYS A 92 -11.59 0.03 20.06
N ALA A 93 -11.48 1.25 19.54
CA ALA A 93 -12.63 2.04 19.08
C ALA A 93 -13.29 1.44 17.83
N ASP A 94 -12.48 1.04 16.84
CA ASP A 94 -12.97 0.55 15.55
C ASP A 94 -13.22 -0.97 15.53
N GLY A 95 -12.79 -1.70 16.57
CA GLY A 95 -12.78 -3.17 16.60
C GLY A 95 -11.77 -3.82 15.64
N VAL A 96 -10.86 -3.04 15.04
CA VAL A 96 -9.92 -3.48 14.00
C VAL A 96 -8.47 -3.48 14.51
N ARG A 97 -7.63 -4.41 14.02
CA ARG A 97 -6.21 -4.53 14.40
C ARG A 97 -5.33 -3.41 13.81
N TRP A 98 -5.52 -2.17 14.26
CA TRP A 98 -4.64 -1.04 13.94
C TRP A 98 -3.24 -1.22 14.58
N ARG A 99 -2.20 -0.84 13.83
CA ARG A 99 -0.80 -0.91 14.26
C ARG A 99 0.06 0.13 13.55
N LEU A 100 1.28 0.32 14.05
CA LEU A 100 2.33 0.98 13.28
C LEU A 100 2.76 0.10 12.08
N PRO A 101 3.14 0.71 10.95
CA PRO A 101 3.61 0.01 9.77
C PRO A 101 5.06 -0.43 9.92
N ARG A 102 5.49 -1.44 9.17
CA ARG A 102 6.92 -1.78 9.03
C ARG A 102 7.58 -0.85 8.00
N VAL A 103 8.89 -0.64 8.10
CA VAL A 103 9.70 0.11 7.11
C VAL A 103 9.36 -0.28 5.66
N ASN A 104 9.32 -1.58 5.35
CA ASN A 104 9.04 -2.08 4.00
C ASN A 104 7.56 -2.02 3.58
N GLU A 105 6.64 -1.68 4.48
CA GLU A 105 5.24 -1.41 4.16
C GLU A 105 5.08 0.07 3.81
N LEU A 106 5.67 0.94 4.64
CA LEU A 106 5.59 2.39 4.47
C LEU A 106 6.35 2.88 3.21
N ARG A 107 7.51 2.28 2.89
CA ARG A 107 8.28 2.51 1.65
C ARG A 107 7.61 2.02 0.34
N ARG A 108 6.39 1.47 0.40
CA ARG A 108 5.55 1.15 -0.78
C ARG A 108 4.62 2.29 -1.18
N LEU A 109 4.35 3.22 -0.26
CA LEU A 109 3.51 4.39 -0.54
C LEU A 109 4.28 5.49 -1.29
N VAL A 110 5.62 5.45 -1.22
CA VAL A 110 6.53 6.32 -1.98
C VAL A 110 6.92 5.61 -3.28
N ASP A 111 6.52 6.18 -4.42
CA ASP A 111 7.09 5.86 -5.71
C ASP A 111 8.53 6.40 -5.78
N ARG A 112 9.48 5.46 -5.77
CA ARG A 112 10.92 5.71 -5.87
C ARG A 112 11.45 5.58 -7.31
N SER A 113 10.58 5.31 -8.28
CA SER A 113 10.92 5.36 -9.71
C SER A 113 10.77 6.78 -10.28
N ALA A 114 9.85 7.57 -9.71
CA ALA A 114 9.72 9.00 -9.94
C ALA A 114 11.00 9.77 -9.57
N ARG A 115 11.24 10.90 -10.25
CA ARG A 115 12.38 11.80 -10.02
C ARG A 115 11.88 13.25 -9.87
N PRO A 116 11.86 13.83 -8.65
CA PRO A 116 12.20 13.19 -7.37
C PRO A 116 11.19 12.10 -6.95
N PRO A 117 11.54 11.22 -5.99
CA PRO A 117 10.58 10.31 -5.38
C PRO A 117 9.36 11.06 -4.83
N THR A 118 8.18 10.43 -4.89
CA THR A 118 6.93 11.09 -4.52
C THR A 118 5.87 10.10 -4.00
N MET A 119 4.83 10.60 -3.35
CA MET A 119 3.62 9.84 -3.05
C MET A 119 2.52 10.23 -4.05
N ASP A 120 1.59 9.32 -4.31
CA ASP A 120 0.41 9.66 -5.12
C ASP A 120 -0.50 10.64 -4.34
N ALA A 121 -0.48 11.91 -4.75
CA ALA A 121 -1.27 12.97 -4.14
C ALA A 121 -2.78 12.79 -4.32
N ARG A 122 -3.25 11.94 -5.26
CA ARG A 122 -4.67 11.58 -5.38
C ARG A 122 -5.09 10.65 -4.25
N LEU A 123 -4.22 9.74 -3.84
CA LEU A 123 -4.46 8.82 -2.73
C LEU A 123 -4.26 9.51 -1.38
N PHE A 124 -3.18 10.29 -1.25
CA PHE A 124 -2.74 10.95 -0.02
C PHE A 124 -2.65 12.50 -0.16
N PRO A 125 -3.74 13.22 -0.43
CA PRO A 125 -3.71 14.67 -0.62
C PRO A 125 -3.38 15.39 0.70
N ALA A 126 -2.55 16.43 0.60
CA ALA A 126 -2.05 17.22 1.73
C ALA A 126 -1.37 16.39 2.86
N ALA A 127 -0.94 15.16 2.59
CA ALA A 127 -0.20 14.37 3.56
C ALA A 127 1.23 14.95 3.76
N PRO A 128 1.69 15.13 5.02
CA PRO A 128 3.08 15.48 5.31
C PRO A 128 4.05 14.53 4.62
N ARG A 129 5.13 15.09 4.05
CA ARG A 129 6.19 14.32 3.37
C ARG A 129 7.42 14.13 4.24
N ASP A 130 7.25 14.22 5.55
CA ASP A 130 8.34 14.20 6.53
C ASP A 130 8.61 12.78 7.08
N TRP A 131 9.45 12.70 8.10
CA TRP A 131 9.72 11.46 8.84
C TRP A 131 8.48 10.95 9.59
N HIS A 132 8.21 9.65 9.41
CA HIS A 132 7.11 8.93 10.02
C HIS A 132 7.60 7.72 10.82
N TRP A 133 7.02 7.49 12.01
CA TRP A 133 7.34 6.33 12.83
C TRP A 133 6.93 5.00 12.18
N THR A 134 7.78 3.99 12.33
CA THR A 134 7.49 2.60 11.97
C THR A 134 7.57 1.69 13.20
N GLY A 135 6.77 0.62 13.20
CA GLY A 135 6.78 -0.43 14.22
C GLY A 135 7.80 -1.55 13.95
N THR A 136 8.76 -1.34 13.06
CA THR A 136 9.92 -2.24 12.95
C THR A 136 10.73 -2.16 14.24
N ALA A 137 10.96 -3.30 14.89
CA ALA A 137 11.79 -3.34 16.09
C ALA A 137 13.22 -2.87 15.77
N SER A 138 13.73 -1.90 16.54
CA SER A 138 15.16 -1.65 16.55
C SER A 138 15.82 -2.72 17.42
N VAL A 139 16.29 -3.78 16.76
CA VAL A 139 17.18 -4.75 17.38
C VAL A 139 18.57 -4.14 17.41
N ASN A 140 18.95 -3.57 18.56
CA ASN A 140 20.36 -3.32 18.89
C ASN A 140 21.04 -4.66 19.17
N ALA A 141 21.17 -5.46 18.11
CA ALA A 141 21.92 -6.69 18.08
C ALA A 141 23.42 -6.34 18.00
N ALA A 142 23.93 -5.71 19.06
CA ALA A 142 25.31 -5.97 19.44
C ALA A 142 25.41 -7.48 19.59
N ALA A 143 26.24 -8.14 18.77
CA ALA A 143 26.46 -9.57 18.83
C ALA A 143 27.30 -9.89 20.07
N VAL A 144 26.66 -9.81 21.24
CA VAL A 144 27.29 -10.14 22.53
C VAL A 144 27.59 -11.62 22.53
N ASN A 145 28.87 -11.99 22.47
CA ASN A 145 29.28 -13.37 22.68
C ASN A 145 28.94 -13.75 24.13
N PRO A 146 28.05 -14.75 24.37
CA PRO A 146 27.67 -15.15 25.73
C PRO A 146 28.85 -15.63 26.59
N TYR A 147 29.94 -16.07 25.94
CA TYR A 147 31.13 -16.63 26.56
C TYR A 147 32.33 -15.67 26.61
N ALA A 148 32.14 -14.39 26.26
CA ALA A 148 33.19 -13.39 26.40
C ALA A 148 33.34 -12.95 27.87
N TYR A 149 34.39 -13.42 28.55
CA TYR A 149 34.66 -13.03 29.94
C TYR A 149 34.98 -11.52 30.11
N GLY A 150 35.35 -10.82 29.04
CA GLY A 150 35.54 -9.36 29.04
C GLY A 150 34.27 -8.54 29.33
N ASN A 151 33.08 -9.14 29.18
CA ASN A 151 31.79 -8.51 29.47
C ASN A 151 31.69 -8.02 30.92
N VAL A 152 32.37 -8.71 31.84
CA VAL A 152 32.29 -8.47 33.30
C VAL A 152 33.23 -7.34 33.74
N VAL A 153 34.31 -7.10 32.98
CA VAL A 153 35.34 -6.10 33.32
C VAL A 153 34.96 -4.69 32.84
N ARG A 154 34.13 -4.58 31.78
CA ARG A 154 33.72 -3.27 31.23
C ARG A 154 32.66 -2.53 32.07
N GLY A 155 32.21 -3.08 33.18
CA GLY A 155 31.26 -2.41 34.09
C GLY A 155 31.78 -1.15 34.80
N GLY A 156 33.08 -0.84 34.71
CA GLY A 156 33.72 0.26 35.45
C GLY A 156 33.98 1.54 34.65
N GLU A 157 34.40 1.44 33.39
CA GLU A 157 34.98 2.59 32.65
C GLU A 157 34.53 2.63 31.18
N GLY A 158 33.72 3.63 30.81
CA GLY A 158 33.74 4.18 29.46
C GLY A 158 32.61 3.84 28.47
N GLU A 159 31.72 2.86 28.70
CA GLU A 159 30.49 2.69 27.88
C GLU A 159 29.27 3.41 28.51
N SER A 160 29.43 4.72 28.75
CA SER A 160 28.39 5.60 29.29
C SER A 160 27.33 5.99 28.25
N GLN A 161 26.67 5.01 27.62
CA GLN A 161 25.32 5.22 27.09
C GLN A 161 24.58 3.89 26.92
N LEU A 162 23.53 3.71 27.73
CA LEU A 162 22.35 2.95 27.34
C LEU A 162 22.04 3.27 25.87
N SER A 163 21.82 2.28 25.01
CA SER A 163 21.34 2.55 23.65
C SER A 163 19.98 3.24 23.77
N VAL A 164 19.97 4.57 23.68
CA VAL A 164 18.83 5.42 24.07
C VAL A 164 17.64 5.02 23.22
N GLN A 165 16.70 4.30 23.83
CA GLN A 165 15.75 3.38 23.18
C GLN A 165 15.46 3.78 21.74
N GLN A 166 16.14 3.17 20.77
CA GLN A 166 16.10 3.61 19.37
C GLN A 166 14.89 3.01 18.64
N GLY A 167 14.48 3.64 17.56
CA GLY A 167 13.34 3.25 16.74
C GLY A 167 13.57 3.53 15.25
N TRP A 168 12.75 2.90 14.42
CA TRP A 168 12.82 3.06 12.97
C TRP A 168 11.82 4.10 12.46
N ALA A 169 12.30 5.02 11.63
CA ALA A 169 11.47 5.99 10.90
C ALA A 169 11.73 5.92 9.38
N VAL A 170 10.77 6.39 8.59
CA VAL A 170 10.88 6.54 7.13
C VAL A 170 10.49 7.95 6.74
N ASP A 171 11.31 8.58 5.89
CA ASP A 171 11.01 9.85 5.25
C ASP A 171 10.06 9.62 4.06
N MET A 172 8.89 10.26 4.08
CA MET A 172 7.86 10.09 3.05
C MET A 172 8.10 10.97 1.81
N SER A 173 9.10 11.84 1.81
CA SER A 173 9.54 12.57 0.62
C SER A 173 10.49 11.74 -0.24
N THR A 174 11.43 11.03 0.38
CA THR A 174 12.49 10.26 -0.30
C THR A 174 12.28 8.75 -0.30
N GLY A 175 11.59 8.21 0.70
CA GLY A 175 11.56 6.77 1.00
C GLY A 175 12.84 6.24 1.69
N GLU A 176 13.67 7.13 2.22
CA GLU A 176 14.81 6.81 3.10
C GLU A 176 14.32 6.23 4.43
N ALA A 177 15.10 5.34 5.05
CA ALA A 177 14.78 4.73 6.34
C ALA A 177 15.97 4.81 7.29
N ARG A 178 15.72 5.17 8.55
CA ARG A 178 16.74 5.30 9.62
C ARG A 178 16.29 4.54 10.87
N GLY A 179 17.23 3.91 11.58
CA GLY A 179 16.97 2.99 12.71
C GLY A 179 17.49 3.47 14.08
N ASP A 180 18.15 4.63 14.06
CA ASP A 180 18.87 5.35 15.10
C ASP A 180 18.06 6.55 15.65
N VAL A 181 16.73 6.52 15.48
CA VAL A 181 15.85 7.61 15.91
C VAL A 181 15.43 7.39 17.37
N GLY A 182 15.85 8.29 18.26
CA GLY A 182 15.49 8.21 19.69
C GLY A 182 13.98 8.22 19.89
N ARG A 183 13.42 7.25 20.65
CA ARG A 183 11.97 7.07 20.77
C ARG A 183 11.19 8.23 21.43
N ALA A 184 11.91 9.19 22.02
CA ALA A 184 11.37 10.46 22.54
C ALA A 184 11.19 11.54 21.45
N THR A 185 11.75 11.37 20.24
CA THR A 185 11.54 12.27 19.10
C THR A 185 10.06 12.27 18.70
N ARG A 186 9.49 13.45 18.45
CA ARG A 186 8.10 13.57 18.00
C ARG A 186 8.06 13.58 16.47
N MET A 187 7.35 12.63 15.88
CA MET A 187 7.24 12.45 14.43
C MET A 187 5.79 12.17 14.01
N ALA A 188 5.50 12.33 12.72
CA ALA A 188 4.22 11.98 12.15
C ALA A 188 3.94 10.47 12.27
N VAL A 189 2.66 10.10 12.34
CA VAL A 189 2.23 8.70 12.46
C VAL A 189 1.17 8.41 11.42
N ARG A 190 1.39 7.33 10.67
CA ARG A 190 0.45 6.78 9.69
C ARG A 190 0.17 5.34 10.08
N LEU A 191 -1.01 5.07 10.63
CA LEU A 191 -1.41 3.74 11.06
C LEU A 191 -1.83 2.86 9.88
N VAL A 192 -1.73 1.54 10.08
CA VAL A 192 -2.13 0.52 9.10
C VAL A 192 -2.98 -0.57 9.76
N ARG A 193 -3.95 -1.08 9.01
CA ARG A 193 -4.80 -2.21 9.36
C ARG A 193 -4.75 -3.27 8.25
N PRO A 194 -5.20 -4.51 8.49
CA PRO A 194 -5.57 -5.41 7.40
C PRO A 194 -6.58 -4.74 6.45
N ALA A 195 -6.43 -5.00 5.15
CA ALA A 195 -7.45 -4.61 4.18
C ALA A 195 -8.79 -5.31 4.50
N PRO A 196 -9.94 -4.64 4.26
CA PRO A 196 -11.24 -5.29 4.30
C PRO A 196 -11.36 -6.41 3.24
#